data_AF-A0A1I3ZN21-F1
#
_entry.id   AF-A0A1I3ZN21-F1
#
_cell.length_a   1.000
_cell.length_b   1.000
_cell.length_c   1.000
_cell.angle_alpha   90.00
_cell.angle_beta   90.00
_cell.angle_gamma   90.00
#
_symmetry.space_group_name_H-M   'P 1'
#
loop_
_entity.id
_entity.type
_entity.pdbx_description
1 polymer ?
#
loop_
_entity_poly.entity_id
_entity_poly.type
_entity_poly.pdbx_seq_one_letter_code
_entity_poly.pdbx_strand_id
1 'polypeptide(L)' 'MQIKVLTGALWRDEAGWLYLLTLLGDRYEVIEPQTITLTETLEKVQTDELEEYHYGMHVIASCVIN' A
#
# COMPACT_ATOMS: atom_id res chain seq x y z
N MET A 1 -5.57 16.14 8.56
CA MET A 1 -4.76 15.06 7.99
C MET A 1 -4.55 14.00 9.05
N GLN A 2 -5.12 12.81 8.86
CA GLN A 2 -4.94 11.68 9.77
C GLN A 2 -4.12 10.59 9.07
N ILE A 3 -3.13 10.04 9.77
CA ILE A 3 -2.37 8.88 9.29
C ILE A 3 -3.00 7.62 9.86
N LYS A 4 -3.28 6.62 9.02
CA LYS A 4 -3.75 5.30 9.45
C LYS A 4 -3.00 4.18 8.75
N VAL A 5 -2.84 3.07 9.45
CA VAL A 5 -2.38 1.81 8.87
C VAL A 5 -3.60 1.09 8.28
N LEU A 6 -3.58 0.86 6.97
CA LEU A 6 -4.66 0.24 6.21
C LEU A 6 -4.18 -1.02 5.49
N THR A 7 -5.12 -1.87 5.09
CA THR A 7 -4.87 -3.02 4.23
C THR A 7 -5.65 -2.92 2.93
N GLY A 8 -5.03 -3.32 1.83
CA GLY A 8 -5.61 -3.17 0.50
C GLY A 8 -4.62 -3.57 -0.59
N ALA A 9 -5.06 -3.49 -1.85
CA ALA A 9 -4.20 -3.75 -2.99
C ALA A 9 -3.28 -2.55 -3.24
N LEU A 10 -1.98 -2.81 -3.41
CA LEU A 10 -1.01 -1.78 -3.77
C LEU A 10 -1.21 -1.35 -5.22
N TRP A 11 -1.26 -0.05 -5.49
CA TRP A 11 -1.43 0.49 -6.82
C TRP A 11 -0.49 1.67 -7.06
N ARG A 12 -0.06 1.85 -8.31
CA ARG A 12 0.70 3.03 -8.76
C ARG A 12 -0.01 3.69 -9.92
N ASP A 13 -0.14 5.01 -9.89
CA ASP A 13 -0.69 5.75 -11.02
C ASP A 13 0.37 6.17 -12.05
N GLU A 14 -0.10 6.73 -13.16
CA GLU A 14 0.74 7.20 -14.27
C GLU A 14 1.72 8.31 -13.85
N ALA A 15 1.41 9.05 -12.79
CA ALA A 15 2.28 10.09 -12.23
C ALA A 15 3.29 9.53 -11.21
N GLY A 16 3.22 8.23 -10.93
CA GLY A 16 4.16 7.51 -10.10
C GLY A 16 3.79 7.47 -8.62
N TRP A 17 2.65 8.03 -8.23
CA TRP A 17 2.19 8.06 -6.84
C TRP A 17 1.64 6.69 -6.42
N LEU A 18 1.90 6.31 -5.17
CA LEU A 18 1.47 5.04 -4.59
C LEU A 18 0.16 5.19 -3.82
N TYR A 19 -0.70 4.19 -3.97
CA TYR A 19 -1.99 4.15 -3.31
C TYR A 19 -2.34 2.76 -2.83
N LEU A 20 -3.17 2.75 -1.80
CA LEU A 20 -3.82 1.55 -1.31
C LEU A 20 -5.29 1.57 -1.73
N LEU A 21 -5.70 0.58 -2.53
CA LEU A 21 -7.10 0.33 -2.85
C LEU A 21 -7.70 -0.63 -1.82
N THR A 22 -8.60 -0.13 -0.98
CA THR A 22 -9.25 -0.94 0.05
C THR A 22 -10.38 -1.78 -0.53
N LEU A 23 -10.85 -2.78 0.24
CA LEU A 23 -12.00 -3.63 -0.14
C LEU A 23 -13.30 -2.84 -0.36
N LEU A 24 -13.40 -1.61 0.16
CA LEU A 24 -14.56 -0.74 0.00
C LEU A 24 -14.51 0.07 -1.31
N GLY A 25 -13.44 -0.06 -2.10
CA GLY A 25 -13.21 0.72 -3.31
C GLY A 25 -12.61 2.10 -3.06
N ASP A 26 -12.36 2.46 -1.80
CA ASP A 26 -11.68 3.71 -1.44
C ASP A 26 -10.19 3.60 -1.73
N ARG A 27 -9.61 4.70 -2.24
CA ARG A 27 -8.20 4.85 -2.57
C ARG A 27 -7.55 5.83 -1.60
N TYR A 28 -6.47 5.40 -0.95
CA TYR A 28 -5.71 6.24 -0.02
C TYR A 28 -4.26 6.37 -0.47
N GLU A 29 -3.70 7.57 -0.39
CA GLU A 29 -2.30 7.83 -0.73
C GLU A 29 -1.38 7.19 0.31
N VAL A 30 -0.39 6.43 -0.16
CA VAL A 30 0.63 5.80 0.69
C VAL A 30 1.69 6.83 1.06
N ILE A 31 2.10 6.85 2.32
CA ILE A 31 3.14 7.74 2.81
C ILE A 31 4.50 7.08 2.58
N GLU A 32 5.36 7.70 1.77
CA GLU A 32 6.77 7.33 1.65
C GLU A 32 7.67 8.12 2.62
N PRO A 33 8.84 7.56 3.01
CA PRO A 33 9.30 6.18 2.82
C PRO A 33 8.88 5.32 4.01
N GLN A 34 8.11 4.24 3.80
CA GLN A 34 7.77 3.30 4.87
C GLN A 34 7.76 1.86 4.36
N THR A 35 8.22 0.97 5.22
CA THR A 35 8.20 -0.48 5.01
C THR A 35 6.78 -0.98 4.80
N ILE A 36 6.52 -1.52 3.62
CA ILE A 36 5.24 -2.10 3.24
C ILE A 36 5.28 -3.58 3.62
N THR A 37 4.19 -4.06 4.23
CA THR A 37 4.06 -5.47 4.59
C THR A 37 3.18 -6.19 3.58
N LEU A 38 3.76 -7.07 2.77
CA LEU A 38 3.03 -7.96 1.84
C LEU A 38 2.32 -9.08 2.63
N THR A 39 1.09 -9.40 2.24
CA THR A 39 0.26 -10.40 2.95
C THR A 39 0.02 -11.68 2.13
N GLU A 40 0.99 -12.07 1.29
CA GLU A 40 0.84 -13.19 0.36
C GLU A 40 0.84 -14.57 1.03
N THR A 41 1.40 -14.67 2.24
CA THR A 41 1.46 -15.92 3.00
C THR A 41 1.14 -15.68 4.48
N LEU A 42 1.12 -16.75 5.30
CA LEU A 42 1.09 -16.63 6.75
C LEU A 42 2.29 -15.83 7.29
N GLU A 43 3.41 -15.91 6.59
CA GLU A 43 4.57 -15.07 6.83
C GLU A 43 4.39 -13.74 6.10
N LYS A 44 4.39 -12.68 6.89
CA LYS A 44 4.33 -11.31 6.42
C LYS A 44 5.73 -10.87 5.99
N VAL A 45 5.88 -10.44 4.74
CA VAL A 45 7.15 -9.96 4.21
C VAL A 45 7.17 -8.44 4.26
N GLN A 46 8.24 -7.86 4.79
CA GLN A 46 8.43 -6.42 4.91
C GLN A 46 9.47 -5.95 3.88
N THR A 47 9.14 -4.92 3.09
CA THR A 47 10.05 -4.35 2.09
C THR A 47 9.92 -2.84 1.99
N ASP A 48 11.04 -2.17 1.76
CA ASP A 48 11.11 -0.75 1.37
C ASP A 48 11.32 -0.60 -0.16
N GLU A 49 11.59 -1.71 -0.86
CA GLU A 49 11.82 -1.77 -2.30
C GLU A 49 10.58 -2.34 -2.99
N LEU A 50 9.88 -1.50 -3.76
CA LEU A 50 8.69 -1.86 -4.51
C LEU A 50 8.98 -2.01 -6.00
N GLU A 51 8.98 -3.25 -6.45
CA GLU A 51 8.99 -3.64 -7.86
C GLU A 51 7.60 -3.70 -8.49
N GLU A 52 7.51 -3.68 -9.83
CA GLU A 52 6.24 -3.70 -10.57
C GLU A 52 5.35 -4.90 -10.26
N TYR A 53 5.95 -6.07 -9.96
CA TYR A 53 5.20 -7.26 -9.63
C TYR A 53 4.44 -7.14 -8.30
N HIS A 54 4.81 -6.20 -7.42
CA HIS A 54 4.08 -5.95 -6.18
C HIS A 54 2.76 -5.20 -6.40
N TYR A 55 2.56 -4.56 -7.56
CA TYR A 55 1.31 -3.87 -7.85
C TYR A 55 0.17 -4.88 -8.04
N GLY A 56 -0.95 -4.63 -7.38
CA GLY A 56 -2.09 -5.53 -7.26
C GLY A 56 -2.01 -6.49 -6.08
N MET A 57 -0.85 -6.65 -5.43
CA MET A 57 -0.73 -7.48 -4.23
C MET A 57 -1.41 -6.82 -3.03
N HIS A 58 -1.95 -7.65 -2.13
CA HIS A 58 -2.48 -7.18 -0.86
C HIS A 58 -1.34 -6.85 0.11
N VAL A 59 -1.39 -5.64 0.64
CA VAL A 59 -0.38 -5.12 1.55
C VAL A 59 -1.00 -4.42 2.76
N ILE A 60 -0.16 -4.14 3.75
CA ILE A 60 -0.44 -3.24 4.87
C ILE A 60 0.51 -2.05 4.75
N ALA A 61 -0.04 -0.83 4.74
CA ALA A 61 0.74 0.40 4.59
C ALA A 61 0.12 1.57 5.38
N SER A 62 0.96 2.54 5.75
CA SER A 62 0.51 3.81 6.32
C SER A 62 0.03 4.74 5.21
N CYS A 63 -1.20 5.25 5.35
CA CYS A 63 -1.85 6.06 4.35
C CYS A 63 -2.33 7.40 4.93
N VAL A 64 -2.43 8.42 4.07
CA VAL A 64 -3.05 9.71 4.38
C VAL A 64 -4.57 9.61 4.19
N ILE A 65 -5.30 10.03 5.22
CA ILE A 65 -6.75 10.21 5.16
C ILE A 65 -7.06 11.70 5.33
N ASN A 66 -7.77 12.24 4.33
CA ASN A 66 -8.30 13.60 4.32
C ASN A 66 -9.68 13.66 4.95
#